data_AF-A0A4Y2JEP0-F1
#
_entry.id   AF-A0A4Y2JEP0-F1
#
_cell.length_a   1.000
_cell.length_b   1.000
_cell.length_c   1.000
_cell.angle_alpha   90.00
_cell.angle_beta   90.00
_cell.angle_gamma   90.00
#
_symmetry.space_group_name_H-M   'P 1'
#
loop_
_entity.id
_entity.type
_entity.pdbx_description
1 polymer ?
#
loop_
_entity_poly.entity_id
_entity_poly.type
_entity_poly.pdbx_seq_one_letter_code
_entity_poly.pdbx_strand_id
1 'polypeptide(L)'
;MYADDTAILARHKNPNFIKLALVRHIHALEDWFTKWKIAINATKTEAIMFHKNWINNMINKFPRIKIQNEIIPWSKEEIAAKLDIKEEIPRVCRLQTARNNVPDSTEEEYYRRAVCVPYLDDFCNSLKERFESHKETVASLQHILPEFCTKTDFYSLEAAFNFYEEYLSHKEVVQSEFMSWKEK
;
A
#
# COMPACT_ATOMS: atom_id res chain seq x y z
N MET A 1 1.49 13.95 5.28
CA MET A 1 1.37 13.28 3.98
C MET A 1 2.60 13.64 3.17
N TYR A 2 3.54 12.71 2.99
CA TYR A 2 4.60 12.87 1.99
C TYR A 2 3.97 12.58 0.63
N ALA A 3 3.78 13.61 -0.20
CA ALA A 3 2.99 13.52 -1.43
C ALA A 3 3.82 13.15 -2.67
N ASP A 4 5.14 13.33 -2.59
CA ASP A 4 6.12 13.09 -3.65
C ASP A 4 6.99 11.84 -3.38
N ASP A 5 7.20 11.47 -2.12
CA ASP A 5 7.96 10.27 -1.78
C ASP A 5 7.16 8.99 -2.08
N THR A 6 7.69 8.18 -2.99
CA THR A 6 7.10 6.91 -3.40
C THR A 6 8.05 5.76 -3.09
N ALA A 7 7.52 4.67 -2.53
CA ALA A 7 8.27 3.45 -2.29
C ALA A 7 7.71 2.27 -3.11
N ILE A 8 8.60 1.45 -3.66
CA ILE A 8 8.25 0.22 -4.38
C ILE A 8 8.76 -0.96 -3.56
N LEU A 9 7.86 -1.89 -3.22
CA LEU A 9 8.20 -3.06 -2.43
C LEU A 9 8.11 -4.33 -3.28
N ALA A 10 9.17 -5.15 -3.23
CA ALA A 10 9.17 -6.50 -3.76
C ALA A 10 9.69 -7.47 -2.70
N ARG A 11 9.04 -8.64 -2.58
CA ARG A 11 9.37 -9.65 -1.55
C ARG A 11 9.48 -11.03 -2.17
N HIS A 12 10.62 -11.69 -1.94
CA HIS A 12 10.83 -13.09 -2.34
C HIS A 12 11.97 -13.71 -1.52
N LYS A 13 12.02 -15.04 -1.38
CA LYS A 13 13.12 -15.73 -0.68
C LYS A 13 14.45 -15.66 -1.44
N ASN A 14 14.36 -15.62 -2.77
CA ASN A 14 15.51 -15.55 -3.68
C ASN A 14 15.65 -14.12 -4.27
N PRO A 15 16.80 -13.44 -4.06
CA PRO A 15 17.05 -12.07 -4.49
C PRO A 15 16.91 -11.82 -6.00
N ASN A 16 17.14 -12.82 -6.85
CA ASN A 16 17.02 -12.65 -8.30
C ASN A 16 15.57 -12.40 -8.73
N PHE A 17 14.61 -13.02 -8.05
CA PHE A 17 13.20 -12.74 -8.31
C PHE A 17 12.77 -11.39 -7.75
N ILE A 18 13.38 -10.92 -6.65
CA ILE A 18 13.20 -9.54 -6.16
C ILE A 18 13.67 -8.56 -7.24
N LYS A 19 14.86 -8.77 -7.82
CA LYS A 19 15.35 -7.95 -8.96
C LYS A 19 14.36 -7.95 -10.11
N LEU A 20 13.92 -9.13 -10.53
CA LEU A 20 13.01 -9.25 -11.67
C LEU A 20 11.71 -8.49 -11.44
N ALA A 21 11.12 -8.61 -10.24
CA ALA A 21 9.92 -7.87 -9.87
C ALA A 21 10.18 -6.35 -9.86
N LEU A 22 11.26 -5.88 -9.22
CA LEU A 22 11.60 -4.46 -9.17
C LEU A 22 11.85 -3.88 -10.55
N VAL A 23 12.58 -4.57 -11.43
CA VAL A 23 12.81 -4.12 -12.80
C VAL A 23 11.49 -3.99 -13.57
N ARG A 24 10.57 -4.96 -13.43
CA ARG A 24 9.25 -4.87 -14.06
C ARG A 24 8.43 -3.68 -13.55
N HIS A 25 8.45 -3.44 -12.24
CA HIS A 25 7.75 -2.30 -11.64
C HIS A 25 8.36 -0.95 -12.08
N ILE A 26 9.69 -0.86 -12.09
CA ILE A 26 10.41 0.34 -12.54
C ILE A 26 10.07 0.64 -14.00
N HIS A 27 10.10 -0.35 -14.89
CA HIS A 27 9.82 -0.12 -16.31
C HIS A 27 8.40 0.40 -16.55
N ALA A 28 7.41 -0.18 -15.86
CA ALA A 28 6.02 0.28 -15.94
C ALA A 28 5.86 1.72 -15.40
N LEU A 29 6.61 2.06 -14.35
CA LEU A 29 6.62 3.41 -13.79
C LEU A 29 7.35 4.39 -14.69
N GLU A 30 8.47 4.03 -15.31
CA GLU A 30 9.18 4.87 -16.27
C GLU A 30 8.29 5.25 -17.46
N ASP A 31 7.53 4.29 -17.99
CA ASP A 31 6.55 4.53 -19.04
C ASP A 31 5.46 5.52 -18.57
N TRP A 32 4.96 5.34 -17.34
CA TRP A 32 3.97 6.23 -16.74
C TRP A 32 4.52 7.64 -16.49
N PHE A 33 5.69 7.76 -15.86
CA PHE A 33 6.33 9.04 -15.59
C PHE A 33 6.65 9.81 -16.89
N THR A 34 7.08 9.10 -17.94
CA THR A 34 7.29 9.69 -19.27
C THR A 34 5.98 10.23 -19.84
N LYS A 35 4.91 9.43 -19.79
CA LYS A 35 3.57 9.83 -20.24
C LYS A 35 3.07 11.08 -19.53
N TRP A 36 3.34 11.20 -18.24
CA TRP A 36 2.89 12.31 -17.39
C TRP A 36 3.92 13.42 -17.21
N LYS A 37 5.07 13.36 -17.88
CA LYS A 37 6.18 14.33 -17.81
C LYS A 37 6.68 14.58 -16.38
N ILE A 38 6.74 13.52 -15.57
CA ILE A 38 7.26 13.57 -14.20
C ILE A 38 8.73 13.15 -14.22
N ALA A 39 9.60 13.98 -13.66
CA ALA A 39 11.02 13.68 -13.55
C ALA A 39 11.32 12.83 -12.30
N ILE A 40 12.04 11.72 -12.47
CA ILE A 40 12.53 10.90 -11.35
C ILE A 40 13.92 11.41 -10.96
N ASN A 41 14.18 11.55 -9.66
CA ASN A 41 15.50 11.90 -9.17
C ASN A 41 16.25 10.63 -8.70
N ALA A 42 16.97 9.99 -9.63
CA ALA A 42 17.75 8.79 -9.34
C ALA A 42 18.82 9.02 -8.26
N THR A 43 19.42 10.22 -8.17
CA THR A 43 20.43 10.56 -7.14
C THR A 43 19.87 10.60 -5.73
N LYS A 44 18.58 10.89 -5.56
CA LYS A 44 17.87 10.85 -4.28
C LYS A 44 17.19 9.51 -4.01
N THR A 45 17.22 8.60 -4.97
CA THR A 45 16.59 7.28 -4.82
C THR A 45 17.58 6.32 -4.18
N GLU A 46 17.14 5.62 -3.13
CA GLU A 46 17.94 4.63 -2.42
C GLU A 46 17.22 3.28 -2.42
N ALA A 47 17.95 2.19 -2.70
CA ALA A 47 17.42 0.84 -2.60
C ALA A 47 17.70 0.29 -1.20
N ILE A 48 16.64 -0.12 -0.50
CA ILE A 48 16.74 -0.62 0.88
C ILE A 48 16.37 -2.11 0.90
N MET A 49 17.23 -2.93 1.50
CA MET A 49 16.98 -4.37 1.66
C MET A 49 16.68 -4.68 3.13
N PHE A 50 15.51 -5.25 3.38
CA PHE A 50 15.14 -5.77 4.69
C PHE A 50 15.51 -7.25 4.78
N HIS A 51 16.51 -7.59 5.59
CA HIS A 51 16.95 -8.97 5.81
C HIS A 51 17.44 -9.16 7.26
N LYS A 52 17.02 -10.24 7.92
CA LYS A 52 17.31 -10.51 9.34
C LYS A 52 18.80 -10.58 9.68
N ASN A 53 19.60 -11.10 8.75
CA ASN A 53 21.05 -11.16 8.90
C ASN A 53 21.68 -10.22 7.88
N TRP A 54 21.57 -8.92 8.10
CA TRP A 54 22.24 -7.93 7.27
C TRP A 54 23.76 -8.03 7.53
N ILE A 55 24.53 -8.25 6.47
CA ILE A 55 26.00 -8.32 6.56
C ILE A 55 26.52 -7.39 5.48
N ASN A 56 27.44 -6.48 5.81
CA ASN A 56 28.09 -5.57 4.85
C ASN A 56 28.59 -6.28 3.57
N ASN A 57 29.07 -7.53 3.70
CA ASN A 57 29.51 -8.37 2.58
C ASN A 57 28.38 -8.90 1.67
N MET A 58 27.11 -8.89 2.11
CA MET A 58 25.95 -9.24 1.29
C MET A 58 25.54 -8.11 0.33
N ILE A 59 25.85 -6.85 0.63
CA ILE A 59 25.44 -5.70 -0.19
C ILE A 59 25.96 -5.84 -1.62
N ASN A 60 27.23 -6.24 -1.76
CA ASN A 60 27.86 -6.47 -3.05
C ASN A 60 27.30 -7.69 -3.81
N LYS A 61 26.58 -8.58 -3.12
CA LYS A 61 25.89 -9.74 -3.73
C LYS A 61 24.48 -9.39 -4.18
N PHE A 62 23.94 -8.24 -3.77
CA PHE A 62 22.60 -7.85 -4.20
C PHE A 62 22.58 -7.47 -5.68
N PRO A 63 21.49 -7.81 -6.37
CA PRO A 63 21.34 -7.47 -7.77
C PRO A 63 21.34 -5.95 -7.95
N ARG A 64 22.09 -5.46 -8.94
CA ARG A 64 22.07 -4.05 -9.31
C ARG A 64 20.72 -3.69 -9.94
N ILE A 65 20.09 -2.66 -9.41
CA ILE A 65 18.85 -2.07 -9.91
C ILE A 65 19.21 -0.80 -10.67
N LYS A 66 18.49 -0.53 -11.76
CA LYS A 66 18.67 0.68 -12.54
C LYS A 66 17.34 1.40 -12.71
N ILE A 67 17.39 2.72 -12.72
CA ILE A 67 16.29 3.62 -13.09
C ILE A 67 16.88 4.62 -14.06
N GLN A 68 16.26 4.82 -15.22
CA GLN A 68 16.72 5.72 -16.30
C GLN A 68 18.20 5.49 -16.66
N ASN A 69 18.62 4.21 -16.72
CA ASN A 69 20.00 3.75 -16.90
C ASN A 69 21.00 4.12 -15.77
N GLU A 70 20.60 4.87 -14.76
CA GLU A 70 21.42 5.13 -13.58
C GLU A 70 21.35 3.95 -12.59
N ILE A 71 22.47 3.61 -11.98
CA ILE A 71 22.52 2.53 -10.99
C ILE A 71 22.08 3.10 -9.64
N ILE A 72 21.04 2.50 -9.06
CA ILE A 72 20.58 2.88 -7.73
C ILE A 72 21.45 2.19 -6.67
N PRO A 73 22.08 2.93 -5.75
CA PRO A 73 22.87 2.34 -4.69
C PRO A 73 21.98 1.61 -3.69
N TRP A 74 22.48 0.49 -3.18
CA TRP A 74 21.91 -0.16 -2.00
C TRP A 74 22.35 0.58 -0.74
N SER A 75 21.42 0.80 0.18
CA SER A 75 21.72 1.35 1.50
C SER A 75 22.80 0.53 2.20
N LYS A 76 23.83 1.24 2.66
CA LYS A 76 24.98 0.67 3.38
C LYS A 76 24.83 0.70 4.88
N GLU A 77 23.80 1.35 5.39
CA GLU A 77 23.51 1.30 6.82
C GLU A 77 22.25 0.48 7.07
N GLU A 78 22.29 -0.27 8.16
CA GLU A 78 21.10 -0.85 8.76
C GLU A 78 20.18 0.28 9.21
N ILE A 79 18.87 0.18 8.91
CA ILE A 79 17.92 1.27 9.17
C ILE A 79 17.86 1.59 10.66
N ALA A 80 17.95 0.58 11.52
CA ALA A 80 18.02 0.76 12.96
C ALA A 80 19.21 1.66 13.35
N ALA A 81 20.38 1.42 12.77
CA ALA A 81 21.56 2.25 12.98
C ALA A 81 21.41 3.67 12.39
N LYS A 82 20.79 3.83 11.20
CA LYS A 82 20.51 5.18 10.64
C LYS A 82 19.62 6.02 11.56
N LEU A 83 18.68 5.37 12.24
CA LEU A 83 17.69 6.02 13.10
C LEU A 83 18.13 6.08 14.57
N ASP A 84 19.35 5.65 14.90
CA ASP A 84 19.86 5.51 16.28
C ASP A 84 18.91 4.70 17.18
N ILE A 85 18.26 3.69 16.58
CA ILE A 85 17.34 2.79 17.27
C ILE A 85 18.16 1.61 17.78
N LYS A 86 18.26 1.52 19.11
CA LYS A 86 18.79 0.34 19.78
C LYS A 86 17.66 -0.68 19.94
N GLU A 87 17.84 -1.87 19.36
CA GLU A 87 16.94 -3.00 19.56
C GLU A 87 17.18 -3.57 20.96
N GLU A 88 16.47 -3.04 21.97
CA GLU A 88 16.51 -3.55 23.34
C GLU A 88 15.10 -3.68 23.89
N ILE A 89 14.86 -4.75 24.65
CA ILE A 89 13.59 -4.93 25.36
C ILE A 89 13.43 -3.77 26.36
N PRO A 90 12.36 -2.97 26.26
CA PRO A 90 12.08 -1.91 27.21
C PRO A 90 12.03 -2.45 28.64
N ARG A 91 12.44 -1.63 29.61
CA ARG A 91 12.42 -2.01 31.03
C ARG A 91 11.01 -2.45 31.44
N VAL A 92 10.91 -3.67 31.95
CA VAL A 92 9.68 -4.20 32.56
C VAL A 92 9.54 -3.64 33.98
N CYS A 93 8.44 -2.93 34.23
CA CYS A 93 8.10 -2.44 35.57
C CYS A 93 7.25 -3.49 36.31
N ARG A 94 7.57 -3.75 37.58
CA ARG A 94 6.81 -4.71 38.40
C ARG A 94 5.37 -4.29 38.67
N LEU A 95 5.07 -3.00 38.53
CA LEU A 95 3.77 -2.39 38.84
C LEU A 95 3.28 -1.55 37.66
N GLN A 96 3.08 -2.17 36.50
CA GLN A 96 2.50 -1.49 35.35
C GLN A 96 0.97 -1.61 35.41
N THR A 97 0.27 -0.49 35.65
CA THR A 97 -1.19 -0.46 35.82
C THR A 97 -1.96 -0.20 34.52
N ALA A 98 -1.32 0.40 33.52
CA ALA A 98 -1.98 0.80 32.27
C ALA A 98 -1.74 -0.16 31.09
N ARG A 99 -0.72 -1.02 31.14
CA ARG A 99 -0.37 -2.00 30.10
C ARG A 99 0.15 -3.28 30.73
N ASN A 100 -0.25 -4.41 30.18
CA ASN A 100 0.27 -5.72 30.61
C ASN A 100 1.74 -5.86 30.21
N ASN A 101 2.53 -6.47 31.10
CA ASN A 101 3.86 -6.96 30.75
C ASN A 101 3.69 -8.07 29.71
N VAL A 102 4.13 -7.81 28.49
CA VAL A 102 4.09 -8.79 27.40
C VAL A 102 5.10 -9.88 27.75
N PRO A 103 4.71 -11.16 27.83
CA PRO A 103 5.69 -12.22 28.02
C PRO A 103 6.56 -12.34 26.78
N ASP A 104 7.88 -12.37 26.97
CA ASP A 104 8.85 -12.43 25.90
C ASP A 104 10.02 -13.37 26.23
N SER A 105 10.52 -14.04 25.20
CA SER A 105 11.73 -14.88 25.28
C SER A 105 12.91 -14.25 24.52
N THR A 106 12.61 -13.31 23.61
CA THR A 106 13.56 -12.64 22.70
C THR A 106 13.03 -11.23 22.35
N GLU A 107 13.92 -10.32 21.96
CA GLU A 107 13.56 -8.96 21.48
C GLU A 107 12.57 -9.01 20.32
N GLU A 108 12.78 -9.90 19.36
CA GLU A 108 11.89 -10.13 18.22
C GLU A 108 10.47 -10.53 18.66
N GLU A 109 10.35 -11.36 19.70
CA GLU A 109 9.04 -11.76 20.23
C GLU A 109 8.34 -10.62 20.95
N TYR A 110 9.09 -9.82 21.71
CA TYR A 110 8.58 -8.61 22.35
C TYR A 110 8.00 -7.65 21.29
N TYR A 111 8.80 -7.21 20.32
CA TYR A 111 8.35 -6.24 19.30
C TYR A 111 7.22 -6.78 18.43
N ARG A 112 7.24 -8.08 18.12
CA ARG A 112 6.14 -8.71 17.38
C ARG A 112 4.82 -8.57 18.13
N ARG A 113 4.79 -8.86 19.43
CA ARG A 113 3.56 -8.82 20.25
C ARG A 113 3.15 -7.41 20.68
N ALA A 114 4.11 -6.58 21.05
CA ALA A 114 3.85 -5.26 21.62
C ALA A 114 3.60 -4.17 20.56
N VAL A 115 4.17 -4.33 19.35
CA VAL A 115 4.12 -3.31 18.30
C VAL A 115 3.48 -3.85 17.03
N CYS A 116 4.02 -4.93 16.45
CA CYS A 116 3.62 -5.40 15.12
C CYS A 116 2.16 -5.88 15.09
N VAL A 117 1.76 -6.75 16.03
CA VAL A 117 0.39 -7.28 16.08
C VAL A 117 -0.65 -6.16 16.28
N PRO A 118 -0.55 -5.29 17.31
CA PRO A 118 -1.49 -4.18 17.49
C PRO A 118 -1.57 -3.27 16.26
N TYR A 119 -0.42 -2.92 15.66
CA TYR A 119 -0.39 -2.11 14.45
C TYR A 119 -1.11 -2.78 13.28
N LEU A 120 -0.89 -4.08 13.06
CA LEU A 120 -1.54 -4.81 11.98
C LEU A 120 -3.05 -4.92 12.21
N ASP A 121 -3.49 -5.11 13.45
CA ASP A 121 -4.91 -5.12 13.80
C ASP A 121 -5.55 -3.75 13.54
N ASP A 122 -4.92 -2.67 14.02
CA ASP A 122 -5.37 -1.29 13.80
C ASP A 122 -5.38 -0.92 12.32
N PHE A 123 -4.36 -1.33 11.56
CA PHE A 123 -4.29 -1.11 10.11
C PHE A 123 -5.40 -1.88 9.38
N CYS A 124 -5.62 -3.15 9.73
CA CYS A 124 -6.73 -3.93 9.17
C CYS A 124 -8.08 -3.29 9.50
N ASN A 125 -8.28 -2.82 10.73
CA ASN A 125 -9.51 -2.15 11.14
C ASN A 125 -9.69 -0.83 10.38
N SER A 126 -8.63 -0.03 10.23
CA SER A 126 -8.66 1.20 9.44
C SER A 126 -9.05 0.94 7.98
N LEU A 127 -8.53 -0.13 7.37
CA LEU A 127 -8.94 -0.54 6.03
C LEU A 127 -10.40 -0.96 5.99
N LYS A 128 -10.86 -1.78 6.96
CA LYS A 128 -12.26 -2.18 7.05
C LYS A 128 -13.17 -0.97 7.18
N GLU A 129 -12.94 -0.10 8.14
CA GLU A 129 -13.75 1.12 8.34
C GLU A 129 -13.78 2.00 7.09
N ARG A 130 -12.62 2.17 6.43
CA ARG A 130 -12.51 3.00 5.24
C ARG A 130 -13.26 2.43 4.03
N PHE A 131 -13.27 1.12 3.85
CA PHE A 131 -13.86 0.48 2.67
C PHE A 131 -15.26 -0.10 2.91
N GLU A 132 -15.66 -0.37 4.14
CA GLU A 132 -16.98 -0.94 4.45
C GLU A 132 -18.08 0.11 4.26
N SER A 133 -17.84 1.37 4.65
CA SER A 133 -18.83 2.44 4.55
C SER A 133 -19.29 2.72 3.12
N HIS A 134 -18.39 2.59 2.14
CA HIS A 134 -18.68 2.86 0.73
C HIS A 134 -18.85 1.60 -0.11
N LYS A 135 -18.81 0.41 0.50
CA LYS A 135 -18.84 -0.86 -0.22
C LYS A 135 -20.08 -1.01 -1.07
N GLU A 136 -21.25 -0.71 -0.51
CA GLU A 136 -22.53 -0.80 -1.21
C GLU A 136 -22.62 0.26 -2.32
N THR A 137 -22.19 1.50 -2.04
CA THR A 137 -22.12 2.58 -3.05
C THR A 137 -21.21 2.21 -4.21
N VAL A 138 -20.00 1.70 -3.94
CA VAL A 138 -19.03 1.31 -4.97
C VAL A 138 -19.52 0.11 -5.76
N ALA A 139 -20.10 -0.89 -5.09
CA ALA A 139 -20.74 -2.02 -5.77
C ALA A 139 -21.91 -1.55 -6.64
N SER A 140 -22.69 -0.57 -6.18
CA SER A 140 -23.79 -0.01 -6.94
C SER A 140 -23.32 0.81 -8.16
N LEU A 141 -22.24 1.60 -8.00
CA LEU A 141 -21.62 2.39 -9.08
C LEU A 141 -21.10 1.53 -10.24
N GLN A 142 -20.72 0.26 -9.99
CA GLN A 142 -20.23 -0.63 -11.05
C GLN A 142 -21.29 -0.85 -12.15
N HIS A 143 -22.58 -0.69 -11.83
CA HIS A 143 -23.69 -0.85 -12.76
C HIS A 143 -23.80 0.29 -13.78
N ILE A 144 -23.04 1.37 -13.64
CA ILE A 144 -22.92 2.42 -14.67
C ILE A 144 -22.03 1.95 -15.83
N LEU A 145 -21.12 1.00 -15.59
CA LEU A 145 -20.22 0.51 -16.64
C LEU A 145 -21.03 -0.28 -17.69
N PRO A 146 -20.77 -0.11 -18.99
CA PRO A 146 -21.56 -0.71 -20.07
C PRO A 146 -21.74 -2.25 -19.95
N GLU A 147 -20.70 -2.95 -19.51
CA GLU A 147 -20.69 -4.41 -19.33
C GLU A 147 -21.72 -4.91 -18.30
N PHE A 148 -22.07 -4.07 -17.32
CA PHE A 148 -23.00 -4.39 -16.24
C PHE A 148 -24.36 -3.72 -16.43
N CYS A 149 -24.38 -2.48 -16.92
CA CYS A 149 -25.60 -1.68 -17.17
C CYS A 149 -26.61 -2.41 -18.06
N THR A 150 -26.13 -3.15 -19.07
CA THR A 150 -26.98 -3.91 -20.00
C THR A 150 -27.70 -5.09 -19.34
N LYS A 151 -27.17 -5.60 -18.23
CA LYS A 151 -27.62 -6.84 -17.56
C LYS A 151 -28.43 -6.58 -16.29
N THR A 152 -28.39 -5.37 -15.75
CA THR A 152 -29.05 -5.03 -14.49
C THR A 152 -30.22 -4.07 -14.69
N ASP A 153 -30.99 -3.88 -13.63
CA ASP A 153 -32.03 -2.87 -13.54
C ASP A 153 -31.50 -1.59 -12.88
N PHE A 154 -32.32 -0.54 -12.89
CA PHE A 154 -32.00 0.70 -12.20
C PHE A 154 -31.99 0.55 -10.67
N TYR A 155 -32.71 -0.43 -10.12
CA TYR A 155 -32.74 -0.69 -8.68
C TYR A 155 -31.35 -1.05 -8.13
N SER A 156 -30.54 -1.74 -8.94
CA SER A 156 -29.14 -2.06 -8.63
C SER A 156 -28.26 -0.80 -8.42
N LEU A 157 -28.71 0.37 -8.89
CA LEU A 157 -28.06 1.66 -8.77
C LEU A 157 -28.52 2.50 -7.56
N GLU A 158 -29.46 2.00 -6.76
CA GLU A 158 -30.13 2.77 -5.71
C GLU A 158 -29.17 3.25 -4.61
N ALA A 159 -28.23 2.41 -4.16
CA ALA A 159 -27.26 2.80 -3.14
C ALA A 159 -26.30 3.90 -3.63
N ALA A 160 -25.92 3.89 -4.91
CA ALA A 160 -25.13 4.96 -5.51
C ALA A 160 -25.97 6.23 -5.72
N PHE A 161 -27.21 6.11 -6.18
CA PHE A 161 -28.12 7.23 -6.35
C PHE A 161 -28.34 7.96 -5.02
N ASN A 162 -28.68 7.25 -3.95
CA ASN A 162 -28.92 7.82 -2.63
C ASN A 162 -27.68 8.53 -2.06
N PHE A 163 -26.48 7.98 -2.31
CA PHE A 163 -25.24 8.60 -1.84
C PHE A 163 -24.94 9.93 -2.56
N TYR A 164 -25.26 10.03 -3.86
CA TYR A 164 -25.01 11.21 -4.69
C TYR A 164 -26.25 12.07 -4.94
N GLU A 165 -27.35 11.84 -4.21
CA GLU A 165 -28.66 12.48 -4.48
C GLU A 165 -28.56 14.02 -4.55
N GLU A 166 -27.77 14.64 -3.67
CA GLU A 166 -27.54 16.09 -3.65
C GLU A 166 -26.89 16.64 -4.94
N TYR A 167 -26.15 15.79 -5.65
CA TYR A 167 -25.40 16.17 -6.87
C TYR A 167 -26.10 15.76 -8.16
N LEU A 168 -27.20 14.99 -8.06
CA LEU A 168 -27.90 14.42 -9.20
C LEU A 168 -29.24 15.14 -9.46
N SER A 169 -29.72 15.00 -10.69
CA SER A 169 -31.09 15.38 -11.05
C SER A 169 -32.12 14.48 -10.36
N HIS A 170 -33.41 14.82 -10.49
CA HIS A 170 -34.50 13.98 -9.99
C HIS A 170 -34.40 12.54 -10.50
N LYS A 171 -34.86 11.59 -9.66
CA LYS A 171 -34.74 10.14 -9.87
C LYS A 171 -35.24 9.70 -11.25
N GLU A 172 -36.33 10.30 -11.75
CA GLU A 172 -36.89 9.97 -13.06
C GLU A 172 -35.94 10.29 -14.22
N VAL A 173 -35.19 11.40 -14.12
CA VAL A 173 -34.24 11.83 -15.16
C VAL A 173 -33.08 10.84 -15.22
N VAL A 174 -32.48 10.53 -14.06
CA VAL A 174 -31.36 9.59 -13.96
C VAL A 174 -31.77 8.19 -14.41
N GLN A 175 -32.98 7.75 -14.06
CA GLN A 175 -33.53 6.47 -14.52
C GLN A 175 -33.71 6.45 -16.04
N SER A 176 -34.20 7.54 -16.65
CA SER A 176 -34.38 7.62 -18.11
C SER A 176 -33.04 7.55 -18.86
N GLU A 177 -32.00 8.22 -18.35
CA GLU A 177 -30.65 8.15 -18.91
C GLU A 177 -30.07 6.74 -18.78
N PHE A 178 -30.23 6.11 -17.62
CA PHE A 178 -29.80 4.73 -17.39
C PHE A 178 -30.45 3.75 -18.38
N MET A 179 -31.75 3.89 -18.63
CA MET A 179 -32.44 3.07 -19.63
C MET A 179 -31.92 3.32 -21.05
N SER A 180 -31.56 4.57 -21.38
CA SER A 180 -30.94 4.88 -22.67
C SER A 180 -29.56 4.25 -22.83
N TRP A 181 -28.77 4.13 -21.76
CA TRP A 181 -27.47 3.44 -21.80
C TRP A 181 -27.61 1.92 -21.96
N LYS A 182 -28.71 1.34 -21.46
CA LYS A 182 -29.01 -0.08 -21.62
C LYS A 182 -29.34 -0.48 -23.06
N GLU A 183 -29.85 0.46 -23.87
CA GLU A 183 -30.24 0.24 -25.25
C GLU A 183 -29.10 0.42 -26.27
N LYS A 184 -27.92 0.89 -25.84
CA LYS A 184 -26.72 1.07 -26.67
C LYS A 184 -25.72 -0.07 -26.52
#